data_AF-A0A645C3A3-F1
#
_entry.id   AF-A0A645C3A3-F1
#
_cell.length_a   1.000
_cell.length_b   1.000
_cell.length_c   1.000
_cell.angle_alpha   90.00
_cell.angle_beta   90.00
_cell.angle_gamma   90.00
#
_symmetry.space_group_name_H-M   'P 1'
#
loop_
_entity.id
_entity.type
_entity.pdbx_description
1 polymer ?
#
loop_
_entity_poly.entity_id
_entity_poly.type
_entity_poly.pdbx_seq_one_letter_code
_entity_poly.pdbx_strand_id
1 'polypeptide(L)'
;MCSSVISDRNAYRPSSIITTYGPSIATNSSYEPSTLEARVAYLTAEQPYVTYYKQTSFQGFGLLNINEADGKIELKYYGGFSCDPYDTVDISALTVE
;
A
#
# COMPACT_ATOMS: atom_id res chain seq x y z
N MET A 1 -24.76 20.19 -20.31
CA MET A 1 -25.16 18.93 -19.63
C MET A 1 -24.02 17.96 -19.73
N CYS A 2 -23.33 17.70 -18.63
CA CYS A 2 -22.35 16.63 -18.51
C CYS A 2 -23.08 15.44 -17.91
N SER A 3 -23.47 14.46 -18.73
CA SER A 3 -23.99 13.18 -18.24
C SER A 3 -22.79 12.30 -17.91
N SER A 4 -22.28 12.39 -16.69
CA SER A 4 -21.27 11.45 -16.21
C SER A 4 -21.98 10.18 -15.70
N VAL A 5 -21.80 9.07 -16.41
CA VAL A 5 -22.37 7.75 -16.11
C VAL A 5 -21.60 6.99 -15.02
N ILE A 6 -20.61 7.61 -14.38
CA ILE A 6 -19.81 6.97 -13.34
C ILE A 6 -20.33 7.47 -11.99
N SER A 7 -21.34 6.78 -11.46
CA SER A 7 -21.96 7.09 -10.17
C SER A 7 -21.02 6.92 -8.97
N ASP A 8 -19.86 6.29 -9.16
CA ASP A 8 -18.96 5.90 -8.06
C ASP A 8 -17.48 6.20 -8.35
N ARG A 9 -17.22 7.30 -9.07
CA ARG A 9 -15.86 7.70 -9.51
C ARG A 9 -14.85 7.82 -8.37
N ASN A 10 -15.33 8.09 -7.16
CA ASN A 10 -14.51 8.43 -5.99
C ASN A 10 -14.53 7.35 -4.89
N ALA A 11 -15.40 6.34 -4.95
CA ALA A 11 -15.56 5.39 -3.84
C ALA A 11 -15.10 3.97 -4.23
N TYR A 12 -13.81 3.80 -4.54
CA TYR A 12 -13.25 2.45 -4.57
C TYR A 12 -12.91 2.01 -3.14
N ARG A 13 -13.60 0.99 -2.64
CA ARG A 13 -13.23 0.31 -1.39
C ARG A 13 -12.51 -0.98 -1.75
N PRO A 14 -11.27 -1.17 -1.29
CA PRO A 14 -10.57 -2.44 -1.53
C PRO A 14 -11.33 -3.59 -0.86
N SER A 15 -11.41 -4.73 -1.56
CA SER A 15 -12.06 -5.94 -1.06
C SER A 15 -11.29 -6.61 0.06
N SER A 16 -9.97 -6.41 0.12
CA SER A 16 -9.10 -6.89 1.19
C SER A 16 -7.94 -5.93 1.45
N ILE A 17 -7.60 -5.79 2.73
CA ILE A 17 -6.43 -5.06 3.19
C ILE A 17 -5.66 -6.01 4.11
N ILE A 18 -4.39 -6.23 3.82
CA ILE A 18 -3.48 -7.00 4.64
C ILE A 18 -2.55 -6.01 5.34
N THR A 19 -2.57 -5.98 6.67
CA THR A 19 -1.78 -5.03 7.47
C THR A 19 -0.66 -5.69 8.27
N THR A 20 -0.53 -7.01 8.19
CA THR A 20 0.44 -7.78 8.97
C THR A 20 1.41 -8.47 8.02
N TYR A 21 2.70 -8.16 8.17
CA TYR A 21 3.76 -8.84 7.44
C TYR A 21 4.09 -10.20 8.05
N GLY A 22 4.47 -11.18 7.23
CA GLY A 22 4.96 -12.47 7.70
C GLY A 22 4.67 -13.64 6.75
N PRO A 23 5.00 -14.87 7.16
CA PRO A 23 4.90 -16.07 6.33
C PRO A 23 3.47 -16.41 5.90
N SER A 24 2.45 -15.85 6.56
CA SER A 24 1.04 -15.99 6.19
C SER A 24 0.70 -15.38 4.82
N ILE A 25 1.53 -14.47 4.30
CA ILE A 25 1.34 -13.85 2.98
C ILE A 25 1.85 -14.77 1.85
N ALA A 26 2.75 -15.72 2.15
CA ALA A 26 3.44 -16.55 1.15
C ALA A 26 2.50 -17.32 0.22
N THR A 27 1.33 -17.72 0.72
CA THR A 27 0.33 -18.52 0.01
C THR A 27 -0.49 -17.75 -1.01
N ASN A 28 -0.55 -16.42 -0.89
CA ASN A 28 -1.47 -15.58 -1.68
C ASN A 28 -0.84 -14.92 -2.90
N SER A 29 0.43 -15.23 -3.22
CA SER A 29 1.17 -14.42 -4.19
C SER A 29 1.82 -15.19 -5.33
N SER A 30 1.88 -14.55 -6.49
CA SER A 30 2.60 -14.98 -7.69
C SER A 30 4.03 -14.44 -7.76
N TYR A 31 4.57 -13.81 -6.69
CA TYR A 31 5.94 -13.29 -6.68
C TYR A 31 7.00 -14.41 -6.60
N GLU A 32 8.17 -14.17 -7.19
CA GLU A 32 9.36 -15.01 -7.04
C GLU A 32 9.89 -14.93 -5.59
N PRO A 33 10.39 -16.04 -5.01
CA PRO A 33 10.70 -17.32 -5.63
C PRO A 33 9.49 -18.25 -5.84
N SER A 34 9.53 -19.03 -6.92
CA SER A 34 8.46 -19.98 -7.27
C SER A 34 8.10 -21.03 -6.20
N THR A 35 9.04 -21.43 -5.32
CA THR A 35 8.77 -22.42 -4.26
C THR A 35 8.19 -21.79 -3.00
N LEU A 36 7.16 -22.43 -2.42
CA LEU A 36 6.46 -21.94 -1.24
C LEU A 36 7.37 -21.92 0.00
N GLU A 37 8.22 -22.93 0.16
CA GLU A 37 9.17 -23.03 1.28
C GLU A 37 10.18 -21.87 1.27
N ALA A 38 10.71 -21.52 0.10
CA ALA A 38 11.64 -20.39 -0.01
C ALA A 38 10.93 -19.07 0.32
N ARG A 39 9.69 -18.87 -0.15
CA ARG A 39 8.90 -17.67 0.18
C ARG A 39 8.68 -17.51 1.67
N VAL A 40 8.34 -18.59 2.36
CA VAL A 40 8.17 -18.58 3.83
C VAL A 40 9.48 -18.22 4.52
N ALA A 41 10.60 -18.79 4.08
CA ALA A 41 11.92 -18.50 4.66
C ALA A 41 12.32 -17.02 4.49
N TYR A 42 12.13 -16.44 3.29
CA TYR A 42 12.42 -15.02 3.05
C TYR A 42 11.56 -14.10 3.89
N LEU A 43 10.24 -14.31 3.87
CA LEU A 43 9.31 -13.48 4.65
C LEU A 43 9.61 -13.56 6.16
N THR A 44 9.99 -14.73 6.66
CA THR A 44 10.36 -14.91 8.08
C THR A 44 11.65 -14.18 8.42
N ALA A 45 12.65 -14.21 7.52
CA ALA A 45 13.91 -13.51 7.71
C ALA A 45 13.75 -11.99 7.65
N GLU A 46 12.84 -11.48 6.82
CA GLU A 46 12.54 -10.05 6.69
C GLU A 46 11.63 -9.51 7.78
N GLN A 47 10.72 -10.34 8.31
CA GLN A 47 9.73 -9.94 9.32
C GLN A 47 10.26 -9.10 10.50
N PRO A 48 11.42 -9.38 11.14
CA PRO A 48 11.92 -8.54 12.22
C PRO A 48 12.33 -7.13 11.78
N TYR A 49 12.55 -6.89 10.50
CA TYR A 49 12.97 -5.60 9.95
C TYR A 49 11.82 -4.76 9.38
N VAL A 50 10.62 -5.35 9.26
CA VAL A 50 9.45 -4.66 8.70
C VAL A 50 8.68 -3.95 9.82
N THR A 51 8.79 -2.62 9.86
CA THR A 51 8.10 -1.78 10.86
C THR A 51 6.68 -1.40 10.46
N TYR A 52 6.42 -1.29 9.14
CA TYR A 52 5.12 -0.98 8.59
C TYR A 52 4.86 -1.82 7.35
N TYR A 53 3.68 -2.42 7.28
CA TYR A 53 3.24 -3.16 6.11
C TYR A 53 1.75 -2.96 5.86
N LYS A 54 1.43 -2.61 4.62
CA LYS A 54 0.06 -2.54 4.15
C LYS A 54 0.03 -2.95 2.69
N GLN A 55 -0.68 -4.03 2.40
CA GLN A 55 -0.92 -4.50 1.05
C GLN A 55 -2.41 -4.45 0.75
N THR A 56 -2.74 -3.89 -0.41
CA THR A 56 -4.10 -3.88 -0.93
C THR A 56 -4.07 -3.84 -2.45
N SER A 57 -5.01 -4.53 -3.09
CA SER A 57 -5.20 -4.45 -4.54
C SER A 57 -6.18 -3.33 -4.86
N PHE A 58 -5.64 -2.27 -5.45
CA PHE A 58 -6.36 -1.02 -5.58
C PHE A 58 -6.01 -0.35 -6.91
N GLN A 59 -7.03 -0.03 -7.71
CA GLN A 59 -6.84 0.73 -8.95
C GLN A 59 -6.77 2.21 -8.61
N GLY A 60 -5.72 2.89 -9.05
CA GLY A 60 -5.50 4.29 -8.70
C GLY A 60 -4.06 4.71 -8.91
N PHE A 61 -3.66 5.76 -8.20
CA PHE A 61 -2.31 6.31 -8.26
C PHE A 61 -1.82 6.73 -6.88
N GLY A 62 -0.50 6.67 -6.69
CA GLY A 62 0.18 7.18 -5.50
C GLY A 62 0.91 8.48 -5.83
N LEU A 63 0.85 9.44 -4.92
CA LEU A 63 1.67 10.64 -4.96
C LEU A 63 2.61 10.64 -3.75
N LEU A 64 3.91 10.64 -4.03
CA LEU A 64 4.93 10.86 -3.02
C LEU A 64 5.18 12.37 -2.91
N ASN A 65 4.86 12.95 -1.76
CA ASN A 65 5.08 14.34 -1.47
C ASN A 65 6.26 14.48 -0.51
N ILE A 66 7.27 15.22 -0.94
CA ILE A 66 8.47 15.51 -0.13
C ILE A 66 8.42 17.00 0.17
N ASN A 67 8.19 17.34 1.44
CA ASN A 67 8.21 18.70 1.92
C ASN A 67 9.47 18.94 2.72
N GLU A 68 10.45 19.59 2.09
CA GLU A 68 11.75 19.89 2.70
C GLU A 68 11.65 20.92 3.84
N ALA A 69 10.68 21.83 3.79
CA ALA A 69 10.52 22.87 4.82
C ALA A 69 10.05 22.28 6.16
N ASP A 70 9.16 21.28 6.10
CA ASP A 70 8.62 20.60 7.28
C ASP A 70 9.34 19.28 7.61
N GLY A 71 10.30 18.86 6.76
CA GLY A 71 11.00 17.57 6.89
C GLY A 71 10.11 16.34 6.73
N LYS A 72 8.96 16.50 6.06
CA LYS A 72 7.92 15.46 5.96
C LYS A 72 7.92 14.80 4.58
N ILE A 73 7.88 13.48 4.59
CA ILE A 73 7.70 12.64 3.41
C ILE A 73 6.36 11.92 3.57
N GLU A 74 5.39 12.28 2.76
CA GLU A 74 4.04 11.71 2.78
C GLU A 74 3.77 10.93 1.51
N LEU A 75 3.20 9.74 1.64
CA LEU A 75 2.71 8.96 0.52
C LEU A 75 1.18 8.95 0.55
N LYS A 76 0.58 9.58 -0.46
CA LYS A 76 -0.88 9.73 -0.60
C LYS A 76 -1.37 8.79 -1.68
N TYR A 77 -2.29 7.91 -1.34
CA TYR A 77 -2.90 6.96 -2.28
C TYR A 77 -4.28 7.43 -2.68
N TYR A 78 -4.57 7.49 -3.98
CA TYR A 78 -5.85 7.96 -4.54
C TYR A 78 -6.53 6.83 -5.31
N GLY A 79 -7.81 6.60 -5.01
CA GLY A 79 -8.63 5.59 -5.68
C GLY A 79 -9.21 6.05 -6.98
N GLY A 80 -8.98 5.27 -8.04
CA GLY A 80 -9.41 5.59 -9.39
C GLY A 80 -8.95 6.99 -9.79
N PHE A 81 -9.91 7.89 -9.99
CA PHE A 81 -9.70 9.31 -10.31
C PHE A 81 -10.24 10.25 -9.23
N SER A 82 -10.23 9.79 -7.97
CA SER A 82 -10.66 10.59 -6.82
C SER A 82 -9.78 11.84 -6.66
N CYS A 83 -10.41 12.95 -6.25
CA CYS A 83 -9.70 14.17 -5.85
C CYS A 83 -9.18 14.11 -4.41
N ASP A 84 -9.73 13.21 -3.59
CA ASP A 84 -9.35 13.01 -2.20
C ASP A 84 -8.52 11.74 -2.04
N PRO A 85 -7.46 11.77 -1.21
CA PRO A 85 -6.66 10.60 -0.93
C PRO A 85 -7.49 9.58 -0.13
N TYR A 86 -7.44 8.33 -0.56
CA TYR A 86 -7.97 7.19 0.18
C TYR A 86 -7.19 6.97 1.49
N ASP A 87 -5.86 7.11 1.43
CA ASP A 87 -5.00 6.99 2.59
C ASP A 87 -3.76 7.88 2.45
N THR A 88 -3.24 8.34 3.58
CA THR A 88 -2.00 9.11 3.66
C THR A 88 -1.07 8.47 4.68
N VAL A 89 0.09 8.02 4.22
CA VAL A 89 1.12 7.41 5.05
C VAL A 89 2.25 8.42 5.22
N ASP A 90 2.52 8.83 6.46
CA ASP A 90 3.72 9.61 6.80
C ASP A 90 4.92 8.66 6.90
N ILE A 91 5.80 8.73 5.91
CA ILE A 91 7.01 7.91 5.82
C ILE A 91 8.08 8.43 6.79
N SER A 92 8.15 9.75 7.00
CA SER A 92 9.12 10.34 7.94
C SER A 92 8.92 9.82 9.37
N ALA A 93 7.66 9.58 9.76
CA ALA A 93 7.33 8.99 11.06
C ALA A 93 7.67 7.48 11.17
N LEU A 94 7.93 6.81 10.05
CA LEU A 94 8.25 5.38 9.98
C LEU A 94 9.76 5.09 9.92
N THR A 95 10.58 6.09 9.55
CA THR A 95 12.04 6.03 9.52
C THR A 95 12.70 6.27 10.88
N VAL A 96 12.13 5.74 11.96
CA VAL A 96 12.74 5.86 13.29
C VAL A 96 13.95 4.92 13.37
N GLU A 97 15.14 5.50 13.55
CA GLU A 97 16.37 4.80 13.98
C GLU A 97 16.25 4.22 15.38
#